data_AF-A0A4U8Z1M7-F1
#
_entry.id   AF-A0A4U8Z1M7-F1
#
_cell.length_a   1.000
_cell.length_b   1.000
_cell.length_c   1.000
_cell.angle_alpha   90.00
_cell.angle_beta   90.00
_cell.angle_gamma   90.00
#
_symmetry.space_group_name_H-M   'P 1'
#
loop_
_entity.id
_entity.type
_entity.pdbx_description
1 polymer ?
#
loop_
_entity_poly.entity_id
_entity_poly.type
_entity_poly.pdbx_seq_one_letter_code
_entity_poly.pdbx_strand_id
1 'polypeptide(L)'
;MMTDIDVSIDWRGEAVDCAICAHRDLLAEARCQPLKACVHDRYARRIDRFFDWNPGPAQTYLKHPYFEVRACAAKAADVFHLPPLLDDPEETVRWSAARRLPMRYLLRLRADPHREVRIRVAQRLDGADLIPMLEDSDYYVRQTVARRIPADLLVLLVGDEDVEVRRVVAVRIGMEHLPRMVADSDAAVRLEVARRLDPAGLARLAADPDWRVRYEIVLRADIEIVRALADDEDPVVRDAARDRISSRPADKNRDAATTAQDPASPASASPNLVSSDLRDRPIVEDSR
;
A
#
# COMPACT_ATOMS: atom_id res chain seq x y z
N MET A 1 -16.69 -1.13 -21.34
CA MET A 1 -17.82 -2.00 -21.72
C MET A 1 -17.33 -3.43 -21.61
N MET A 2 -17.81 -4.17 -20.61
CA MET A 2 -17.53 -5.61 -20.51
C MET A 2 -18.43 -6.31 -21.51
N THR A 3 -17.83 -7.05 -22.43
CA THR A 3 -18.53 -8.03 -23.27
C THR A 3 -19.09 -9.09 -22.34
N ASP A 4 -20.34 -8.94 -21.91
CA ASP A 4 -21.06 -10.02 -21.25
C ASP A 4 -21.10 -11.20 -22.24
N ILE A 5 -20.70 -12.37 -21.76
CA ILE A 5 -20.68 -13.57 -22.58
C ILE A 5 -22.14 -13.97 -22.82
N ASP A 6 -22.69 -13.71 -24.00
CA ASP A 6 -24.12 -13.92 -24.29
C ASP A 6 -24.58 -15.40 -24.31
N VAL A 7 -23.69 -16.33 -23.97
CA VAL A 7 -23.94 -17.77 -23.94
C VAL A 7 -23.67 -18.36 -22.56
N SER A 8 -24.54 -19.29 -22.15
CA SER A 8 -24.43 -20.04 -20.89
C SER A 8 -23.80 -21.39 -21.21
N ILE A 9 -22.47 -21.44 -21.14
CA ILE A 9 -21.65 -22.61 -21.47
C ILE A 9 -20.97 -23.09 -20.20
N ASP A 10 -20.91 -24.39 -20.00
CA ASP A 10 -20.24 -25.01 -18.88
C ASP A 10 -18.72 -25.08 -19.06
N TRP A 11 -18.01 -25.52 -18.02
CA TRP A 11 -16.55 -25.63 -18.05
C TRP A 11 -16.00 -26.67 -19.04
N ARG A 12 -16.85 -27.55 -19.59
CA ARG A 12 -16.50 -28.51 -20.65
C ARG A 12 -16.75 -27.94 -22.05
N GLY A 13 -17.39 -26.78 -22.16
CA GLY A 13 -17.77 -26.20 -23.44
C GLY A 13 -19.17 -26.58 -23.91
N GLU A 14 -19.97 -27.23 -23.07
CA GLU A 14 -21.33 -27.67 -23.38
C GLU A 14 -22.36 -26.64 -22.93
N ALA A 15 -23.54 -26.62 -23.55
CA ALA A 15 -24.60 -25.71 -23.13
C ALA A 15 -25.10 -26.11 -21.72
N VAL A 16 -25.27 -25.12 -20.84
CA VAL A 16 -25.82 -25.38 -19.50
C VAL A 16 -27.29 -25.78 -19.61
N ASP A 17 -27.61 -27.00 -19.18
CA ASP A 17 -28.98 -27.52 -19.16
C ASP A 17 -29.58 -27.50 -17.75
N CYS A 18 -30.54 -26.61 -17.54
CA CYS A 18 -31.24 -26.49 -16.26
C CYS A 18 -32.24 -27.64 -16.00
N ALA A 19 -32.70 -28.35 -17.02
CA ALA A 19 -33.70 -29.41 -16.89
C ALA A 19 -33.16 -30.63 -16.11
N ILE A 20 -31.84 -30.87 -16.22
CA ILE A 20 -31.13 -31.98 -15.57
C ILE A 20 -30.30 -31.53 -14.34
N CYS A 21 -30.31 -30.24 -14.02
CA CYS A 21 -29.51 -29.68 -12.93
C CYS A 21 -30.02 -30.15 -11.55
N ALA A 22 -29.10 -30.36 -10.60
CA ALA A 22 -29.44 -30.71 -9.23
C ALA A 22 -30.15 -29.58 -8.45
N HIS A 23 -29.99 -28.32 -8.90
CA HIS A 23 -30.48 -27.10 -8.21
C HIS A 23 -31.77 -26.53 -8.82
N ARG A 24 -32.70 -27.40 -9.26
CA ARG A 24 -33.99 -26.97 -9.84
C ARG A 24 -34.89 -26.26 -8.82
N ASP A 25 -34.76 -26.65 -7.56
CA ASP A 25 -35.35 -25.96 -6.40
C ASP A 25 -34.84 -24.51 -6.30
N LEU A 26 -33.52 -24.29 -6.36
CA LEU A 26 -32.96 -22.93 -6.34
C LEU A 26 -33.37 -22.11 -7.57
N LEU A 27 -33.51 -22.76 -8.73
CA LEU A 27 -34.02 -22.09 -9.93
C LEU A 27 -35.48 -21.65 -9.77
N ALA A 28 -36.33 -22.50 -9.19
CA ALA A 28 -37.74 -22.20 -8.93
C ALA A 28 -37.91 -21.03 -7.95
N GLU A 29 -36.98 -20.88 -7.01
CA GLU A 29 -36.92 -19.76 -6.05
C GLU A 29 -36.20 -18.51 -6.62
N ALA A 30 -35.80 -18.51 -7.89
CA ALA A 30 -35.00 -17.45 -8.53
C ALA A 30 -33.66 -17.17 -7.84
N ARG A 31 -33.11 -18.18 -7.15
CA ARG A 31 -31.80 -18.15 -6.48
C ARG A 31 -30.66 -18.68 -7.35
N CYS A 32 -30.94 -19.08 -8.58
CA CYS A 32 -29.94 -19.19 -9.65
C CYS A 32 -30.60 -18.82 -10.99
N GLN A 33 -29.81 -18.44 -11.99
CA GLN A 33 -30.31 -18.05 -13.30
C GLN A 33 -29.21 -18.18 -14.37
N PRO A 34 -29.44 -18.84 -15.52
CA PRO A 34 -28.51 -18.86 -16.65
C PRO A 34 -28.08 -17.45 -17.05
N LEU A 35 -26.85 -17.30 -17.56
CA LEU A 35 -26.21 -16.03 -17.90
C LEU A 35 -25.97 -15.05 -16.72
N LYS A 36 -26.47 -15.36 -15.51
CA LYS A 36 -26.37 -14.48 -14.34
C LYS A 36 -25.70 -15.16 -13.15
N ALA A 37 -26.25 -16.25 -12.63
CA ALA A 37 -25.72 -16.95 -11.47
C ALA A 37 -25.91 -18.45 -11.66
N CYS A 38 -24.83 -19.17 -11.97
CA CYS A 38 -24.89 -20.60 -12.21
C CYS A 38 -23.55 -21.24 -11.81
N VAL A 39 -23.62 -22.31 -11.00
CA VAL A 39 -22.44 -23.07 -10.55
C VAL A 39 -21.78 -23.87 -11.68
N HIS A 40 -22.53 -24.20 -12.72
CA HIS A 40 -22.03 -24.98 -13.85
C HIS A 40 -21.44 -24.11 -14.96
N ASP A 41 -21.63 -22.78 -14.93
CA ASP A 41 -21.08 -21.88 -15.95
C ASP A 41 -19.55 -21.85 -15.89
N ARG A 42 -18.90 -21.69 -17.04
CA ARG A 42 -17.42 -21.54 -17.11
C ARG A 42 -16.93 -20.18 -16.65
N TYR A 43 -17.79 -19.17 -16.55
CA TYR A 43 -17.39 -17.82 -16.19
C TYR A 43 -17.40 -17.64 -14.69
N ALA A 44 -16.19 -17.56 -14.10
CA ALA A 44 -15.98 -17.42 -12.66
C ALA A 44 -16.92 -16.41 -11.95
N ARG A 45 -17.26 -15.26 -12.56
CA ARG A 45 -18.16 -14.28 -11.92
C ARG A 45 -19.60 -14.77 -11.73
N ARG A 46 -20.09 -15.63 -12.62
CA ARG A 46 -21.43 -16.24 -12.50
C ARG A 46 -21.44 -17.33 -11.44
N ILE A 47 -20.33 -18.07 -11.34
CA ILE A 47 -20.11 -19.08 -10.30
C ILE A 47 -20.03 -18.39 -8.92
N ASP A 48 -19.26 -17.31 -8.82
CA ASP A 48 -19.10 -16.51 -7.60
C ASP A 48 -20.46 -16.02 -7.11
N ARG A 49 -21.24 -15.40 -8.02
CA ARG A 49 -22.59 -14.91 -7.73
C ARG A 49 -23.55 -16.03 -7.30
N PHE A 50 -23.40 -17.23 -7.86
CA PHE A 50 -24.21 -18.38 -7.43
C PHE A 50 -23.94 -18.71 -5.95
N PHE A 51 -22.68 -18.73 -5.51
CA PHE A 51 -22.34 -19.02 -4.12
C PHE A 51 -22.63 -17.85 -3.18
N ASP A 52 -22.59 -16.60 -3.66
CA ASP A 52 -23.08 -15.44 -2.91
C ASP A 52 -24.57 -15.57 -2.57
N TRP A 53 -25.37 -16.07 -3.51
CA TRP A 53 -26.82 -16.27 -3.31
C TRP A 53 -27.13 -17.58 -2.55
N ASN A 54 -26.23 -18.56 -2.64
CA ASN A 54 -26.43 -19.91 -2.12
C ASN A 54 -25.15 -20.41 -1.43
N PRO A 55 -24.85 -19.95 -0.20
CA PRO A 55 -23.67 -20.43 0.52
C PRO A 55 -23.81 -21.89 0.99
N GLY A 56 -25.03 -22.36 1.24
CA GLY A 56 -25.32 -23.72 1.72
C GLY A 56 -24.63 -24.86 0.93
N PRO A 57 -24.76 -24.94 -0.40
CA PRO A 57 -24.13 -26.00 -1.18
C PRO A 57 -22.60 -25.90 -1.30
N ALA A 58 -21.95 -24.81 -0.88
CA ALA A 58 -20.54 -24.55 -1.16
C ALA A 58 -19.60 -25.69 -0.71
N GLN A 59 -19.86 -26.29 0.45
CA GLN A 59 -19.04 -27.41 0.96
C GLN A 59 -18.98 -28.60 -0.02
N THR A 60 -20.11 -28.95 -0.63
CA THR A 60 -20.20 -30.07 -1.59
C THR A 60 -19.36 -29.81 -2.84
N TYR A 61 -19.18 -28.54 -3.21
CA TYR A 61 -18.45 -28.13 -4.40
C TYR A 61 -16.93 -27.95 -4.19
N LEU A 62 -16.41 -28.12 -2.97
CA LEU A 62 -14.96 -28.04 -2.71
C LEU A 62 -14.16 -29.16 -3.40
N LYS A 63 -14.80 -30.23 -3.87
CA LYS A 63 -14.17 -31.34 -4.64
C LYS A 63 -14.56 -31.34 -6.12
N HIS A 64 -15.13 -30.23 -6.60
CA HIS A 64 -15.60 -30.15 -7.99
C HIS A 64 -14.41 -30.28 -8.98
N PRO A 65 -14.56 -30.97 -10.13
CA PRO A 65 -13.47 -31.13 -11.10
C PRO A 65 -12.94 -29.80 -11.62
N TYR A 66 -13.82 -28.83 -11.84
CA TYR A 66 -13.44 -27.49 -12.29
C TYR A 66 -12.97 -26.63 -11.12
N PHE A 67 -11.76 -26.08 -11.25
CA PHE A 67 -11.08 -25.37 -10.18
C PHE A 67 -11.73 -24.03 -9.83
N GLU A 68 -12.32 -23.32 -10.79
CA GLU A 68 -12.98 -22.04 -10.51
C GLU A 68 -14.21 -22.24 -9.61
N VAL A 69 -14.90 -23.38 -9.75
CA VAL A 69 -15.98 -23.78 -8.83
C VAL A 69 -15.42 -24.04 -7.44
N ARG A 70 -14.31 -24.78 -7.31
CA ARG A 70 -13.66 -24.99 -6.01
C ARG A 70 -13.22 -23.66 -5.38
N ALA A 71 -12.62 -22.77 -6.15
CA ALA A 71 -12.14 -21.46 -5.69
C ALA A 71 -13.29 -20.55 -5.25
N CYS A 72 -14.39 -20.48 -6.00
CA CYS A 72 -15.57 -19.71 -5.60
C CYS A 72 -16.28 -20.34 -4.40
N ALA A 73 -16.43 -21.67 -4.38
CA ALA A 73 -16.98 -22.39 -3.23
C ALA A 73 -16.17 -22.15 -1.96
N ALA A 74 -14.84 -22.08 -2.04
CA ALA A 74 -13.96 -21.79 -0.91
C ALA A 74 -14.24 -20.42 -0.26
N LYS A 75 -14.84 -19.46 -0.98
CA LYS A 75 -15.22 -18.16 -0.42
C LYS A 75 -16.49 -18.22 0.43
N ALA A 76 -17.37 -19.19 0.18
CA ALA A 76 -18.67 -19.33 0.85
C ALA A 76 -18.73 -20.49 1.87
N ALA A 77 -17.95 -21.55 1.66
CA ALA A 77 -17.98 -22.75 2.52
C ALA A 77 -17.57 -22.45 3.97
N ASP A 78 -17.93 -23.33 4.90
CA ASP A 78 -17.46 -23.21 6.28
C ASP A 78 -15.92 -23.30 6.35
N VAL A 79 -15.31 -22.45 7.18
CA VAL A 79 -13.85 -22.35 7.34
C VAL A 79 -13.20 -23.66 7.77
N PHE A 80 -13.92 -24.54 8.49
CA PHE A 80 -13.43 -25.84 8.94
C PHE A 80 -13.18 -26.82 7.77
N HIS A 81 -13.76 -26.58 6.60
CA HIS A 81 -13.56 -27.42 5.41
C HIS A 81 -12.48 -26.90 4.46
N LEU A 82 -11.90 -25.73 4.72
CA LEU A 82 -10.89 -25.11 3.86
C LEU A 82 -9.46 -25.67 4.01
N PRO A 83 -8.98 -26.19 5.16
CA PRO A 83 -7.59 -26.62 5.29
C PRO A 83 -7.10 -27.62 4.23
N PRO A 84 -7.88 -28.62 3.77
CA PRO A 84 -7.45 -29.52 2.70
C PRO A 84 -7.20 -28.82 1.35
N LEU A 85 -7.85 -27.68 1.09
CA LEU A 85 -7.65 -26.92 -0.16
C LEU A 85 -6.31 -26.19 -0.23
N LEU A 86 -5.55 -26.13 0.87
CA LEU A 86 -4.18 -25.64 0.85
C LEU A 86 -3.23 -26.53 0.05
N ASP A 87 -3.62 -27.78 -0.20
CA ASP A 87 -2.86 -28.76 -0.98
C ASP A 87 -3.51 -29.00 -2.37
N ASP A 88 -4.43 -28.11 -2.80
CA ASP A 88 -5.06 -28.17 -4.14
C ASP A 88 -4.00 -27.98 -5.25
N PRO A 89 -4.10 -28.69 -6.38
CA PRO A 89 -3.17 -28.50 -7.51
C PRO A 89 -3.17 -27.06 -8.02
N GLU A 90 -4.32 -26.38 -7.98
CA GLU A 90 -4.52 -25.07 -8.60
C GLU A 90 -4.24 -23.96 -7.58
N GLU A 91 -3.29 -23.08 -7.92
CA GLU A 91 -2.88 -21.96 -7.07
C GLU A 91 -4.05 -21.05 -6.72
N THR A 92 -5.00 -20.90 -7.65
CA THR A 92 -6.20 -20.09 -7.47
C THR A 92 -7.10 -20.61 -6.35
N VAL A 93 -7.17 -21.94 -6.19
CA VAL A 93 -7.93 -22.57 -5.11
C VAL A 93 -7.18 -22.44 -3.80
N ARG A 94 -5.86 -22.71 -3.79
CA ARG A 94 -5.00 -22.60 -2.60
C ARG A 94 -5.11 -21.21 -1.96
N TRP A 95 -4.97 -20.13 -2.73
CA TRP A 95 -5.06 -18.78 -2.16
C TRP A 95 -6.50 -18.42 -1.74
N SER A 96 -7.52 -18.89 -2.48
CA SER A 96 -8.93 -18.62 -2.16
C SER A 96 -9.30 -19.19 -0.78
N ALA A 97 -8.84 -20.41 -0.49
CA ALA A 97 -8.96 -21.01 0.83
C ALA A 97 -8.11 -20.26 1.89
N ALA A 98 -6.84 -19.99 1.58
CA ALA A 98 -5.93 -19.31 2.49
C ALA A 98 -6.49 -17.98 2.99
N ARG A 99 -7.15 -17.19 2.12
CA ARG A 99 -7.74 -15.88 2.43
C ARG A 99 -8.64 -15.89 3.68
N ARG A 100 -9.34 -16.99 3.93
CA ARG A 100 -10.30 -17.13 5.05
C ARG A 100 -9.76 -17.91 6.23
N LEU A 101 -8.60 -18.55 6.09
CA LEU A 101 -7.99 -19.34 7.14
C LEU A 101 -7.19 -18.47 8.15
N PRO A 102 -7.10 -18.91 9.42
CA PRO A 102 -6.23 -18.29 10.43
C PRO A 102 -4.75 -18.25 10.01
N MET A 103 -4.00 -17.28 10.56
CA MET A 103 -2.61 -16.99 10.15
C MET A 103 -1.69 -18.21 10.17
N ARG A 104 -1.82 -19.09 11.18
CA ARG A 104 -1.00 -20.31 11.31
C ARG A 104 -1.02 -21.20 10.07
N TYR A 105 -2.10 -21.17 9.28
CA TYR A 105 -2.19 -21.95 8.03
C TYR A 105 -1.40 -21.31 6.88
N LEU A 106 -1.28 -19.98 6.86
CA LEU A 106 -0.53 -19.25 5.83
C LEU A 106 0.96 -19.49 5.94
N LEU A 107 1.46 -19.79 7.14
CA LEU A 107 2.89 -20.08 7.36
C LEU A 107 3.38 -21.26 6.50
N ARG A 108 2.51 -22.24 6.21
CA ARG A 108 2.80 -23.36 5.32
C ARG A 108 2.95 -22.94 3.85
N LEU A 109 2.23 -21.89 3.44
CA LEU A 109 2.20 -21.40 2.07
C LEU A 109 3.32 -20.39 1.76
N ARG A 110 4.21 -20.08 2.72
CA ARG A 110 5.38 -19.23 2.47
C ARG A 110 6.33 -19.81 1.42
N ALA A 111 6.35 -21.14 1.30
CA ALA A 111 7.15 -21.88 0.33
C ALA A 111 6.28 -22.47 -0.81
N ASP A 112 5.09 -21.90 -1.05
CA ASP A 112 4.22 -22.36 -2.15
C ASP A 112 4.98 -22.29 -3.48
N PRO A 113 4.89 -23.32 -4.35
CA PRO A 113 5.60 -23.31 -5.63
C PRO A 113 5.19 -22.13 -6.53
N HIS A 114 3.96 -21.64 -6.40
CA HIS A 114 3.44 -20.57 -7.23
C HIS A 114 3.65 -19.18 -6.60
N ARG A 115 4.36 -18.30 -7.32
CA ARG A 115 4.70 -16.93 -6.86
C ARG A 115 3.49 -16.14 -6.37
N GLU A 116 2.35 -16.22 -7.06
CA GLU A 116 1.13 -15.48 -6.71
C GLU A 116 0.59 -15.85 -5.33
N VAL A 117 0.74 -17.12 -4.93
CA VAL A 117 0.34 -17.55 -3.57
C VAL A 117 1.29 -16.95 -2.55
N ARG A 118 2.60 -17.02 -2.79
CA ARG A 118 3.61 -16.42 -1.90
C ARG A 118 3.44 -14.91 -1.75
N ILE A 119 3.12 -14.20 -2.82
CA ILE A 119 2.81 -12.76 -2.78
C ILE A 119 1.61 -12.49 -1.86
N ARG A 120 0.51 -13.21 -2.03
CA ARG A 120 -0.72 -13.04 -1.21
C ARG A 120 -0.50 -13.44 0.25
N VAL A 121 0.36 -14.43 0.49
CA VAL A 121 0.79 -14.83 1.83
C VAL A 121 1.60 -13.69 2.47
N ALA A 122 2.62 -13.17 1.78
CA ALA A 122 3.42 -12.05 2.25
C ALA A 122 2.56 -10.81 2.54
N GLN A 123 1.53 -10.54 1.74
CA GLN A 123 0.57 -9.45 1.97
C GLN A 123 -0.25 -9.59 3.26
N ARG A 124 -0.27 -10.75 3.90
CA ARG A 124 -1.05 -11.01 5.12
C ARG A 124 -0.19 -11.32 6.33
N LEU A 125 1.04 -11.80 6.13
CA LEU A 125 1.99 -12.02 7.22
C LEU A 125 2.55 -10.69 7.74
N ASP A 126 3.00 -10.72 8.99
CA ASP A 126 3.55 -9.57 9.70
C ASP A 126 4.78 -9.97 10.54
N GLY A 127 5.59 -8.98 10.90
CA GLY A 127 6.69 -9.15 11.85
C GLY A 127 7.67 -10.25 11.45
N ALA A 128 8.00 -11.11 12.42
CA ALA A 128 8.98 -12.18 12.26
C ALA A 128 8.55 -13.26 11.26
N ASP A 129 7.26 -13.40 10.96
CA ASP A 129 6.76 -14.41 10.03
C ASP A 129 7.18 -14.16 8.58
N LEU A 130 7.54 -12.91 8.26
CA LEU A 130 8.06 -12.50 6.95
C LEU A 130 9.55 -12.81 6.76
N ILE A 131 10.31 -13.03 7.84
CA ILE A 131 11.77 -13.21 7.77
C ILE A 131 12.16 -14.35 6.80
N PRO A 132 11.52 -15.53 6.82
CA PRO A 132 11.88 -16.62 5.89
C PRO A 132 11.58 -16.32 4.41
N MET A 133 10.89 -15.23 4.11
CA MET A 133 10.55 -14.81 2.73
C MET A 133 11.48 -13.70 2.22
N LEU A 134 12.46 -13.25 3.02
CA LEU A 134 13.43 -12.22 2.61
C LEU A 134 14.30 -12.67 1.44
N GLU A 135 14.56 -13.98 1.33
CA GLU A 135 15.39 -14.58 0.28
C GLU A 135 14.53 -15.29 -0.79
N ASP A 136 13.25 -14.92 -0.92
CA ASP A 136 12.39 -15.51 -1.95
C ASP A 136 13.01 -15.30 -3.34
N SER A 137 12.94 -16.32 -4.19
CA SER A 137 13.49 -16.27 -5.55
C SER A 137 12.82 -15.20 -6.42
N ASP A 138 11.57 -14.83 -6.11
CA ASP A 138 10.82 -13.83 -6.86
C ASP A 138 10.98 -12.44 -6.24
N TYR A 139 11.53 -11.51 -7.01
CA TYR A 139 11.76 -10.13 -6.56
C TYR A 139 10.48 -9.44 -6.08
N TYR A 140 9.30 -9.77 -6.63
CA TYR A 140 8.05 -9.13 -6.23
C TYR A 140 7.55 -9.66 -4.88
N VAL A 141 7.88 -10.90 -4.52
CA VAL A 141 7.68 -11.41 -3.16
C VAL A 141 8.59 -10.64 -2.20
N ARG A 142 9.89 -10.53 -2.50
CA ARG A 142 10.83 -9.75 -1.68
C ARG A 142 10.42 -8.28 -1.57
N GLN A 143 9.92 -7.68 -2.64
CA GLN A 143 9.38 -6.32 -2.62
C GLN A 143 8.16 -6.22 -1.69
N THR A 144 7.25 -7.19 -1.76
CA THR A 144 6.07 -7.26 -0.89
C THR A 144 6.48 -7.39 0.58
N VAL A 145 7.50 -8.22 0.87
CA VAL A 145 8.11 -8.34 2.20
C VAL A 145 8.71 -7.01 2.63
N ALA A 146 9.50 -6.36 1.77
CA ALA A 146 10.11 -5.05 2.01
C ALA A 146 9.09 -3.94 2.29
N ARG A 147 7.83 -4.06 1.82
CA ARG A 147 6.76 -3.10 2.14
C ARG A 147 6.17 -3.29 3.54
N ARG A 148 6.32 -4.47 4.14
CA ARG A 148 5.58 -4.88 5.35
C ARG A 148 6.46 -5.19 6.54
N ILE A 149 7.66 -5.69 6.34
CA ILE A 149 8.57 -6.05 7.42
C ILE A 149 8.87 -4.82 8.30
N PRO A 150 9.06 -4.97 9.63
CA PRO A 150 9.50 -3.90 10.51
C PRO A 150 10.71 -3.13 9.95
N ALA A 151 10.73 -1.82 10.16
CA ALA A 151 11.69 -0.92 9.50
C ALA A 151 13.15 -1.17 9.92
N ASP A 152 13.35 -1.63 11.15
CA ASP A 152 14.64 -2.07 11.71
C ASP A 152 15.22 -3.30 10.99
N LEU A 153 14.37 -4.15 10.42
CA LEU A 153 14.79 -5.33 9.65
C LEU A 153 15.06 -5.02 8.16
N LEU A 154 14.69 -3.84 7.67
CA LEU A 154 14.95 -3.45 6.27
C LEU A 154 16.44 -3.36 5.92
N VAL A 155 17.31 -3.25 6.93
CA VAL A 155 18.76 -3.32 6.76
C VAL A 155 19.22 -4.60 6.05
N LEU A 156 18.46 -5.70 6.19
CA LEU A 156 18.74 -6.98 5.54
C LEU A 156 18.49 -6.96 4.03
N LEU A 157 17.75 -5.97 3.51
CA LEU A 157 17.39 -5.85 2.09
C LEU A 157 18.09 -4.67 1.38
N VAL A 158 18.98 -3.96 2.07
CA VAL A 158 19.71 -2.80 1.51
C VAL A 158 20.49 -3.18 0.24
N GLY A 159 21.02 -4.40 0.20
CA GLY A 159 21.79 -4.93 -0.92
C GLY A 159 21.02 -5.89 -1.82
N ASP A 160 19.68 -5.87 -1.82
CA ASP A 160 18.88 -6.72 -2.72
C ASP A 160 19.31 -6.49 -4.17
N GLU A 161 19.39 -7.55 -4.97
CA GLU A 161 19.76 -7.48 -6.39
C GLU A 161 18.78 -6.60 -7.20
N ASP A 162 17.50 -6.59 -6.80
CA ASP A 162 16.44 -5.94 -7.54
C ASP A 162 16.24 -4.47 -7.11
N VAL A 163 16.25 -3.58 -8.10
CA VAL A 163 16.10 -2.13 -7.91
C VAL A 163 14.77 -1.80 -7.24
N GLU A 164 13.69 -2.47 -7.63
CA GLU A 164 12.36 -2.18 -7.11
C GLU A 164 12.19 -2.63 -5.65
N VAL A 165 12.97 -3.62 -5.18
CA VAL A 165 13.11 -3.93 -3.75
C VAL A 165 13.90 -2.84 -3.04
N ARG A 166 15.09 -2.47 -3.54
CA ARG A 166 15.93 -1.44 -2.93
C ARG A 166 15.23 -0.08 -2.87
N ARG A 167 14.40 0.27 -3.85
CA ARG A 167 13.58 1.49 -3.82
C ARG A 167 12.58 1.49 -2.66
N VAL A 168 11.89 0.37 -2.42
CA VAL A 168 10.99 0.23 -1.26
C VAL A 168 11.76 0.35 0.05
N VAL A 169 12.96 -0.25 0.12
CA VAL A 169 13.86 -0.12 1.28
C VAL A 169 14.22 1.35 1.51
N ALA A 170 14.68 2.06 0.48
CA ALA A 170 15.05 3.48 0.58
C ALA A 170 13.90 4.36 1.06
N VAL A 171 12.65 4.04 0.71
CA VAL A 171 11.45 4.78 1.17
C VAL A 171 11.14 4.53 2.65
N ARG A 172 11.42 3.35 3.20
CA ARG A 172 10.95 2.94 4.54
C ARG A 172 12.04 2.80 5.60
N ILE A 173 13.30 2.56 5.23
CA ILE A 173 14.38 2.25 6.16
C ILE A 173 14.59 3.38 7.17
N GLY A 174 15.00 3.07 8.40
CA GLY A 174 15.35 4.07 9.41
C GLY A 174 16.36 5.12 8.91
N MET A 175 16.23 6.36 9.37
CA MET A 175 17.08 7.49 8.97
C MET A 175 18.57 7.21 9.23
N GLU A 176 18.86 6.52 10.33
CA GLU A 176 20.18 6.08 10.76
C GLU A 176 20.85 5.10 9.78
N HIS A 177 20.07 4.42 8.94
CA HIS A 177 20.56 3.44 7.95
C HIS A 177 20.54 3.97 6.52
N LEU A 178 19.79 5.04 6.26
CA LEU A 178 19.67 5.67 4.95
C LEU A 178 21.03 6.04 4.30
N PRO A 179 22.07 6.49 5.05
CA PRO A 179 23.40 6.74 4.49
C PRO A 179 24.04 5.54 3.78
N ARG A 180 23.63 4.30 4.09
CA ARG A 180 24.14 3.08 3.43
C ARG A 180 23.71 2.96 1.97
N MET A 181 22.68 3.70 1.56
CA MET A 181 22.09 3.63 0.21
C MET A 181 22.45 4.83 -0.67
N VAL A 182 23.25 5.78 -0.16
CA VAL A 182 23.66 7.01 -0.88
C VAL A 182 24.40 6.69 -2.18
N ALA A 183 25.14 5.59 -2.21
CA ALA A 183 25.92 5.16 -3.37
C ALA A 183 25.25 4.01 -4.13
N ASP A 184 23.92 3.85 -4.03
CA ASP A 184 23.20 2.85 -4.81
C ASP A 184 23.50 3.04 -6.31
N SER A 185 23.64 1.94 -7.04
CA SER A 185 23.92 1.98 -8.48
C SER A 185 22.76 2.62 -9.25
N ASP A 186 21.53 2.50 -8.76
CA ASP A 186 20.35 3.02 -9.42
C ASP A 186 19.97 4.43 -8.95
N ALA A 187 19.79 5.34 -9.91
CA ALA A 187 19.46 6.74 -9.64
C ALA A 187 18.09 6.93 -8.98
N ALA A 188 17.11 6.08 -9.28
CA ALA A 188 15.80 6.16 -8.65
C ALA A 188 15.87 5.77 -7.17
N VAL A 189 16.76 4.83 -6.78
CA VAL A 189 17.03 4.55 -5.36
C VAL A 189 17.71 5.76 -4.69
N ARG A 190 18.76 6.30 -5.31
CA ARG A 190 19.47 7.49 -4.78
C ARG A 190 18.54 8.70 -4.65
N LEU A 191 17.55 8.84 -5.53
CA LEU A 191 16.53 9.89 -5.43
C LEU A 191 15.60 9.70 -4.22
N GLU A 192 15.14 8.47 -3.93
CA GLU A 192 14.36 8.21 -2.70
C GLU A 192 15.21 8.45 -1.45
N VAL A 193 16.50 8.12 -1.49
CA VAL A 193 17.47 8.44 -0.43
C VAL A 193 17.60 9.96 -0.27
N ALA A 194 17.80 10.70 -1.37
CA ALA A 194 17.92 12.15 -1.38
C ALA A 194 16.70 12.77 -0.70
N ARG A 195 15.47 12.41 -1.11
CA ARG A 195 14.20 12.92 -0.55
C ARG A 195 14.04 12.75 0.95
N ARG A 196 14.72 11.78 1.55
CA ARG A 196 14.57 11.46 2.98
C ARG A 196 15.75 11.90 3.82
N LEU A 197 16.96 11.97 3.28
CA LEU A 197 18.15 12.39 4.04
C LEU A 197 17.96 13.76 4.69
N ASP A 198 18.55 13.94 5.86
CA ASP A 198 18.66 15.25 6.49
C ASP A 198 19.46 16.21 5.59
N PRO A 199 19.14 17.52 5.60
CA PRO A 199 19.82 18.50 4.75
C PRO A 199 21.35 18.46 4.83
N ALA A 200 21.90 18.22 6.02
CA ALA A 200 23.35 18.10 6.23
C ALA A 200 23.98 16.89 5.49
N GLY A 201 23.20 15.83 5.25
CA GLY A 201 23.65 14.64 4.52
C GLY A 201 23.61 14.79 3.00
N LEU A 202 22.88 15.77 2.47
CA LEU A 202 22.69 15.97 1.03
C LEU A 202 23.97 16.39 0.30
N ALA A 203 24.95 16.94 1.01
CA ALA A 203 26.25 17.30 0.42
C ALA A 203 26.92 16.11 -0.31
N ARG A 204 26.68 14.87 0.15
CA ARG A 204 27.23 13.66 -0.46
C ARG A 204 26.65 13.32 -1.83
N LEU A 205 25.49 13.87 -2.16
CA LEU A 205 24.79 13.66 -3.43
C LEU A 205 24.92 14.87 -4.37
N ALA A 206 25.60 15.95 -3.97
CA ALA A 206 25.62 17.20 -4.74
C ALA A 206 26.23 17.03 -6.14
N ALA A 207 27.12 16.05 -6.32
CA ALA A 207 27.71 15.69 -7.60
C ALA A 207 27.10 14.40 -8.21
N ASP A 208 25.86 14.05 -7.83
CA ASP A 208 25.19 12.87 -8.38
C ASP A 208 25.10 12.97 -9.91
N PRO A 209 25.40 11.88 -10.67
CA PRO A 209 25.31 11.92 -12.13
C PRO A 209 23.88 12.13 -12.65
N ASP A 210 22.84 11.78 -11.88
CA ASP A 210 21.45 11.98 -12.28
C ASP A 210 20.96 13.37 -11.85
N TRP A 211 20.58 14.19 -12.83
CA TRP A 211 20.10 15.55 -12.61
C TRP A 211 18.87 15.60 -11.69
N ARG A 212 18.04 14.56 -11.62
CA ARG A 212 16.85 14.53 -10.75
C ARG A 212 17.25 14.46 -9.28
N VAL A 213 18.33 13.76 -8.98
CA VAL A 213 18.91 13.73 -7.63
C VAL A 213 19.48 15.09 -7.29
N ARG A 214 20.23 15.72 -8.20
CA ARG A 214 20.75 17.09 -7.99
C ARG A 214 19.63 18.12 -7.84
N TYR A 215 18.54 17.99 -8.60
CA TYR A 215 17.35 18.82 -8.45
C TYR A 215 16.71 18.69 -7.07
N GLU A 216 16.58 17.46 -6.55
CA GLU A 216 16.07 17.22 -5.19
C GLU A 216 16.95 17.90 -4.12
N ILE A 217 18.27 17.94 -4.33
CA ILE A 217 19.20 18.65 -3.45
C ILE A 217 18.95 20.15 -3.49
N VAL A 218 18.72 20.74 -4.67
CA VAL A 218 18.34 22.17 -4.79
C VAL A 218 17.11 22.45 -3.92
N LEU A 219 16.11 21.56 -3.90
CA LEU A 219 14.88 21.79 -3.15
C LEU A 219 15.04 21.73 -1.63
N ARG A 220 16.05 21.02 -1.11
CA ARG A 220 16.09 20.65 0.32
C ARG A 220 17.39 21.00 1.05
N ALA A 221 18.50 21.08 0.34
CA ALA A 221 19.80 21.34 0.95
C ALA A 221 19.96 22.79 1.43
N ASP A 222 20.97 22.96 2.28
CA ASP A 222 21.41 24.27 2.74
C ASP A 222 21.92 25.12 1.58
N ILE A 223 21.76 26.44 1.70
CA ILE A 223 22.05 27.36 0.62
C ILE A 223 23.51 27.32 0.14
N GLU A 224 24.45 26.94 1.02
CA GLU A 224 25.86 26.77 0.66
C GLU A 224 26.07 25.62 -0.33
N ILE A 225 25.32 24.52 -0.17
CA ILE A 225 25.34 23.39 -1.11
C ILE A 225 24.68 23.81 -2.42
N VAL A 226 23.54 24.51 -2.34
CA VAL A 226 22.80 24.98 -3.53
C VAL A 226 23.64 25.93 -4.39
N ARG A 227 24.51 26.76 -3.79
CA ARG A 227 25.43 27.63 -4.55
C ARG A 227 26.36 26.86 -5.48
N ALA A 228 26.78 25.65 -5.11
CA ALA A 228 27.61 24.82 -5.97
C ALA A 228 26.85 24.32 -7.23
N LEU A 229 25.51 24.34 -7.20
CA LEU A 229 24.63 23.93 -8.30
C LEU A 229 24.16 25.12 -9.17
N ALA A 230 24.61 26.35 -8.86
CA ALA A 230 24.23 27.55 -9.62
C ALA A 230 24.76 27.58 -11.06
N ASP A 231 25.72 26.72 -11.37
CA ASP A 231 26.29 26.51 -12.71
C ASP A 231 26.22 25.04 -13.12
N ASP A 232 25.22 24.31 -12.64
CA ASP A 232 24.98 22.91 -13.05
C ASP A 232 24.85 22.78 -14.56
N GLU A 233 25.30 21.65 -15.10
CA GLU A 233 25.18 21.33 -16.54
C GLU A 233 23.71 21.29 -16.98
N ASP A 234 22.83 20.78 -16.12
CA ASP A 234 21.41 20.65 -16.41
C ASP A 234 20.70 21.99 -16.20
N PRO A 235 19.98 22.52 -17.21
CA PRO A 235 19.32 23.81 -17.11
C PRO A 235 18.26 23.87 -16.01
N VAL A 236 17.52 22.78 -15.77
CA VAL A 236 16.47 22.75 -14.76
C VAL A 236 17.06 22.86 -13.36
N VAL A 237 18.17 22.15 -13.10
CA VAL A 237 18.89 22.23 -11.83
C VAL A 237 19.49 23.62 -11.63
N ARG A 238 20.18 24.13 -12.66
CA ARG A 238 20.85 25.43 -12.64
C ARG A 238 19.89 26.59 -12.36
N ASP A 239 18.77 26.62 -13.09
CA ASP A 239 17.78 27.69 -12.97
C ASP A 239 17.10 27.63 -11.59
N ALA A 240 16.71 26.43 -11.13
CA ALA A 240 16.15 26.26 -9.79
C ALA A 240 17.13 26.66 -8.67
N ALA A 241 18.43 26.39 -8.83
CA ALA A 241 19.45 26.78 -7.87
C ALA A 241 19.58 28.32 -7.80
N ARG A 242 19.65 28.98 -8.96
CA ARG A 242 19.72 30.45 -9.05
C ARG A 242 18.48 31.13 -8.48
N ASP A 243 17.30 30.58 -8.75
CA ASP A 243 16.03 31.06 -8.19
C ASP A 243 16.03 30.93 -6.66
N ARG A 244 16.47 29.80 -6.13
CA ARG A 244 16.57 29.58 -4.68
C ARG A 244 17.59 30.50 -4.00
N ILE A 245 18.72 30.77 -4.65
CA ILE A 245 19.74 31.71 -4.15
C ILE A 245 19.20 33.14 -4.11
N SER A 246 18.43 33.54 -5.13
CA SER A 246 17.88 34.88 -5.29
C SER A 246 16.66 35.13 -4.40
N SER A 247 15.89 34.08 -4.07
CA SER A 247 14.65 34.14 -3.30
C SER A 247 14.84 34.18 -1.77
N ARG A 248 16.07 34.26 -1.26
CA ARG A 248 16.32 34.36 0.19
C ARG A 248 15.70 35.66 0.75
N PRO A 249 14.69 35.60 1.65
CA PRO A 249 14.02 36.81 2.15
C PRO A 249 14.81 37.50 3.26
N ALA A 250 14.71 38.83 3.25
CA ALA A 250 15.02 39.72 4.35
C ALA A 250 14.01 39.55 5.50
N ASP A 251 14.15 38.48 6.32
CA ASP A 251 13.19 38.21 7.40
C ASP A 251 13.85 37.76 8.71
N LYS A 252 14.81 38.57 9.18
CA LYS A 252 15.31 38.52 10.57
C LYS A 252 15.46 39.90 11.23
N ASN A 253 14.98 40.99 10.62
CA ASN A 253 15.29 42.33 11.16
C ASN A 253 14.26 43.45 10.91
N ARG A 254 12.95 43.14 10.78
CA ARG A 254 11.92 44.19 10.63
C ARG A 254 11.01 44.45 11.83
N ASP A 255 10.99 43.58 12.84
CA ASP A 255 10.12 43.78 14.01
C ASP A 255 10.84 44.26 15.29
N ALA A 256 12.15 44.56 15.23
CA ALA A 256 12.90 45.11 16.37
C ALA A 256 13.02 46.64 16.37
N ALA A 257 12.43 47.34 15.40
CA ALA A 257 12.63 48.79 15.21
C ALA A 257 11.32 49.58 15.19
N THR A 258 10.38 49.27 16.08
CA THR A 258 9.30 50.21 16.44
C THR A 258 9.03 50.18 17.94
N THR A 259 10.07 50.44 18.75
CA THR A 259 9.86 50.86 20.15
C THR A 259 10.94 51.88 20.53
N ALA A 260 10.65 53.17 20.35
CA ALA A 260 11.11 54.28 21.19
C ALA A 260 10.79 55.62 20.50
N GLN A 261 9.73 56.29 20.93
CA GLN A 261 9.76 57.68 21.44
C GLN A 261 8.34 58.22 21.65
N ASP A 262 7.92 58.21 22.91
CA ASP A 262 7.05 59.22 23.56
C ASP A 262 7.98 60.23 24.28
N PRO A 263 7.55 61.44 24.75
CA PRO A 263 6.17 61.81 25.16
C PRO A 263 5.70 63.27 24.86
N ALA A 264 4.37 63.52 24.94
CA ALA A 264 3.77 64.68 25.64
C ALA A 264 2.21 64.65 25.69
N SER A 265 1.70 64.53 26.94
CA SER A 265 0.37 64.70 27.59
C SER A 265 -0.61 65.82 27.11
N PRO A 266 -1.79 66.02 27.75
CA PRO A 266 -2.92 65.10 28.07
C PRO A 266 -4.34 65.73 27.85
N ALA A 267 -5.41 64.93 27.98
CA ALA A 267 -6.79 65.23 28.45
C ALA A 267 -7.79 64.26 27.75
N SER A 268 -8.85 63.71 28.32
CA SER A 268 -9.51 63.77 29.63
C SER A 268 -10.66 62.75 29.64
N ALA A 269 -11.06 62.31 30.85
CA ALA A 269 -12.37 61.78 31.25
C ALA A 269 -12.73 60.30 30.95
N SER A 270 -12.68 59.52 32.04
CA SER A 270 -13.41 58.27 32.32
C SER A 270 -14.92 58.54 32.59
N PRO A 271 -15.72 57.62 33.17
CA PRO A 271 -15.61 56.16 33.35
C PRO A 271 -16.94 55.42 33.05
N ASN A 272 -16.93 54.08 33.12
CA ASN A 272 -17.85 53.25 33.93
C ASN A 272 -17.59 51.75 33.64
N LEU A 273 -17.14 50.97 34.63
CA LEU A 273 -17.95 50.15 35.58
C LEU A 273 -18.65 49.00 34.82
N VAL A 274 -18.58 47.70 35.13
CA VAL A 274 -18.32 46.87 36.32
C VAL A 274 -18.15 45.43 35.75
N SER A 275 -17.16 44.64 36.20
CA SER A 275 -17.34 43.41 37.03
C SER A 275 -18.50 42.50 36.58
N SER A 276 -18.39 41.17 36.49
CA SER A 276 -17.66 40.20 37.30
C SER A 276 -18.04 38.82 36.76
N ASP A 277 -17.14 37.84 36.86
CA ASP A 277 -17.38 36.49 37.40
C ASP A 277 -18.47 35.58 36.78
N LEU A 278 -18.41 34.24 36.77
CA LEU A 278 -17.49 33.16 37.12
C LEU A 278 -18.28 31.87 36.79
N ARG A 279 -17.56 30.75 36.65
CA ARG A 279 -17.98 29.34 36.95
C ARG A 279 -18.86 28.61 35.92
N ASP A 280 -18.29 27.58 35.29
CA ASP A 280 -18.22 26.15 35.72
C ASP A 280 -19.52 25.38 35.39
N ARG A 281 -19.50 24.56 34.32
CA ARG A 281 -19.48 23.06 34.34
C ARG A 281 -20.90 22.42 34.48
N PRO A 282 -21.12 21.10 34.23
CA PRO A 282 -20.82 20.29 33.04
C PRO A 282 -21.95 19.23 32.74
N ILE A 283 -21.68 18.27 31.83
CA ILE A 283 -22.22 16.90 31.66
C ILE A 283 -23.71 16.70 31.29
N VAL A 284 -23.98 15.98 30.18
CA VAL A 284 -24.97 14.87 30.12
C VAL A 284 -24.52 13.83 29.07
N GLU A 285 -24.31 12.59 29.52
CA GLU A 285 -24.39 11.35 28.73
C GLU A 285 -25.85 11.04 28.41
N ASP A 286 -26.18 10.51 27.23
CA ASP A 286 -27.21 9.47 27.19
C ASP A 286 -27.06 8.52 25.99
N SER A 287 -27.45 7.29 26.26
CA SER A 287 -27.36 6.08 25.46
C SER A 287 -28.49 5.98 24.44
N ARG A 288 -28.19 5.36 23.28
CA ARG A 288 -29.02 4.32 22.63
C ARG A 288 -28.31 3.72 21.44
#